data_AF-A0A7T8GLG8-F1
#
_entry.id   AF-A0A7T8GLG8-F1
#
_cell.length_a   1.000
_cell.length_b   1.000
_cell.length_c   1.000
_cell.angle_alpha   90.00
_cell.angle_beta   90.00
_cell.angle_gamma   90.00
#
_symmetry.space_group_name_H-M   'P 1'
#
loop_
_entity.id
_entity.type
_entity.pdbx_description
1 polymer ?
#
loop_
_entity_poly.entity_id
_entity_poly.type
_entity_poly.pdbx_seq_one_letter_code
_entity_poly.pdbx_strand_id
1 'polypeptide(L)' 'MKHLLLKSESWITFKESLLEWRNIPRDNGLSPAQWLFGRRLRTSIPATSSAYERITEKTFSEAR' A
#
# COMPACT_ATOMS: atom_id res chain seq x y z
N MET A 1 -8.01 -10.48 2.28
CA MET A 1 -6.76 -10.95 2.95
C MET A 1 -6.77 -12.42 3.34
N LYS A 2 -7.93 -13.06 3.53
CA LYS A 2 -8.00 -14.51 3.80
C LYS A 2 -7.26 -15.35 2.75
N HIS A 3 -7.45 -15.05 1.46
CA HIS A 3 -6.74 -15.74 0.37
C HIS A 3 -5.24 -15.47 0.33
N LEU A 4 -4.76 -14.33 0.82
CA LEU A 4 -3.32 -14.05 0.87
C LEU A 4 -2.65 -14.90 1.96
N LEU A 5 -3.31 -15.00 3.12
CA LEU A 5 -2.87 -15.86 4.21
C LEU A 5 -2.81 -17.33 3.79
N LEU A 6 -3.84 -17.80 3.07
CA LEU A 6 -3.89 -19.19 2.54
C LEU A 6 -2.78 -19.49 1.51
N LYS A 7 -2.27 -18.46 0.81
CA LYS A 7 -1.20 -18.61 -0.19
C LYS A 7 0.21 -18.45 0.39
N SER A 8 0.32 -18.06 1.66
CA SER A 8 1.60 -17.79 2.30
C SER A 8 2.09 -19.04 3.02
N GLU A 9 3.30 -19.47 2.70
CA GLU A 9 3.92 -20.66 3.32
C GLU A 9 4.37 -20.39 4.77
N SER A 10 4.62 -19.12 5.10
CA SER A 10 5.06 -18.69 6.43
C SER A 10 4.45 -17.35 6.83
N TRP A 11 4.48 -17.06 8.14
CA TRP A 11 4.05 -15.75 8.65
C TRP A 11 4.94 -14.60 8.17
N ILE A 12 6.22 -14.86 7.92
CA ILE A 12 7.16 -13.85 7.41
C ILE A 12 6.75 -13.45 6.00
N THR A 13 6.60 -14.45 5.11
CA THR A 13 6.13 -14.25 3.73
C THR A 13 4.78 -13.55 3.70
N PHE A 14 3.85 -13.94 4.58
CA PHE A 14 2.55 -13.27 4.67
C PHE A 14 2.67 -11.78 4.99
N LYS A 15 3.53 -11.41 5.96
CA LYS A 15 3.73 -10.00 6.33
C LYS A 15 4.33 -9.19 5.18
N GLU A 16 5.29 -9.76 4.46
CA GLU A 16 5.93 -9.10 3.32
C GLU A 16 4.92 -8.89 2.18
N SER A 17 4.23 -9.95 1.76
CA SER A 17 3.20 -9.84 0.71
C SER A 17 2.05 -8.92 1.11
N LEU A 18 1.69 -8.87 2.40
CA LEU A 18 0.69 -7.96 2.92
C LEU A 18 1.14 -6.50 2.83
N LEU A 19 2.43 -6.23 3.10
CA LEU A 19 3.01 -4.91 2.99
C LEU A 19 3.01 -4.43 1.53
N GLU A 20 3.37 -5.30 0.60
CA GLU A 20 3.32 -5.01 -0.83
C GLU A 20 1.89 -4.73 -1.28
N TRP A 21 0.95 -5.63 -0.98
CA TRP A 21 -0.44 -5.48 -1.38
C TRP A 21 -1.07 -4.18 -0.87
N ARG A 22 -0.71 -3.73 0.35
CA ARG A 22 -1.19 -2.45 0.91
C ARG A 22 -0.66 -1.23 0.17
N ASN A 23 0.49 -1.33 -0.49
CA ASN A 23 1.15 -0.24 -1.19
C ASN A 23 0.94 -0.28 -2.71
N ILE A 24 0.38 -1.35 -3.26
CA ILE A 24 0.05 -1.46 -4.69
C ILE A 24 -1.19 -0.62 -5.03
N PRO A 25 -1.11 0.31 -6.00
CA PRO A 25 -2.26 1.03 -6.53
C PRO A 25 -3.32 0.09 -7.10
N ARG A 26 -4.59 0.44 -6.91
CA ARG A 26 -5.71 -0.24 -7.60
C ARG A 26 -6.07 0.48 -8.90
N ASP A 27 -7.15 0.06 -9.53
CA ASP A 27 -7.66 0.63 -10.80
C ASP A 27 -7.88 2.15 -10.74
N ASN A 28 -8.11 2.71 -9.54
CA ASN A 28 -8.26 4.14 -9.30
C ASN A 28 -6.95 4.86 -8.92
N GLY A 29 -5.79 4.22 -9.10
CA GLY A 29 -4.47 4.83 -8.92
C GLY A 29 -4.01 5.00 -7.47
N LEU A 30 -4.88 4.76 -6.47
CA LEU A 30 -4.52 4.82 -5.05
C LEU A 30 -4.42 3.43 -4.43
N SER A 31 -3.38 3.24 -3.61
CA SER A 31 -3.19 2.01 -2.83
C SER A 31 -4.09 1.96 -1.60
N PRO A 32 -4.40 0.75 -1.05
CA PRO A 32 -5.17 0.63 0.18
C PRO A 32 -4.61 1.46 1.36
N ALA A 33 -3.28 1.54 1.49
CA ALA A 33 -2.64 2.37 2.52
C ALA A 33 -2.92 3.86 2.30
N GLN A 34 -2.92 4.33 1.06
CA GLN A 34 -3.23 5.72 0.74
C GLN A 34 -4.69 6.07 1.00
N TRP A 35 -5.62 5.15 0.71
CA TRP A 35 -7.03 5.33 1.05
C TRP A 35 -7.27 5.48 2.56
N LEU A 36 -6.57 4.69 3.38
CA LEU A 36 -6.78 4.65 4.82
C LEU A 36 -5.97 5.71 5.58
N PHE A 37 -4.70 5.93 5.20
CA PHE A 37 -3.76 6.77 5.94
C PHE A 37 -3.36 8.04 5.18
N GLY A 38 -3.82 8.22 3.94
CA GLY A 38 -3.43 9.35 3.09
C GLY A 38 -1.97 9.29 2.62
N ARG A 39 -1.24 8.19 2.84
CA ARG A 39 0.15 8.01 2.41
C ARG A 39 0.52 6.54 2.27
N ARG A 40 1.64 6.26 1.60
CA ARG A 40 2.20 4.90 1.50
C ARG A 40 2.86 4.48 2.82
N LEU A 41 2.89 3.18 3.08
CA LEU A 41 3.67 2.61 4.18
C LEU A 41 5.13 2.45 3.76
N ARG A 42 6.06 2.57 4.72
CA ARG A 42 7.47 2.28 4.47
C ARG A 42 7.66 0.82 4.09
N THR A 43 8.52 0.59 3.10
CA THR A 43 8.89 -0.75 2.63
C THR A 43 10.38 -1.01 2.90
N SER A 44 10.84 -2.22 2.63
CA SER A 44 12.26 -2.55 2.63
C SER A 44 13.03 -1.85 1.49
N ILE A 45 12.32 -1.36 0.46
CA ILE A 45 12.91 -0.66 -0.66
C ILE A 45 13.28 0.77 -0.24
N PRO A 46 14.54 1.19 -0.42
CA PRO A 46 14.93 2.56 -0.17
C PRO A 46 14.17 3.48 -1.14
N ALA A 47 13.54 4.51 -0.58
CA ALA A 47 12.80 5.50 -1.34
C ALA A 47 13.05 6.88 -0.74
N THR A 48 12.91 7.92 -1.57
CA THR A 48 13.00 9.31 -1.14
C THR A 48 11.90 9.61 -0.12
N SER A 49 12.14 10.59 0.77
CA SER A 49 11.13 11.03 1.74
C SER A 49 9.82 11.48 1.07
N SER A 50 9.93 12.06 -0.13
CA SER A 50 8.80 12.49 -0.95
C SER A 50 7.86 11.35 -1.34
N ALA A 51 8.35 10.10 -1.44
CA ALA A 51 7.51 8.95 -1.73
C ALA A 51 6.50 8.62 -0.61
N TYR A 52 6.75 9.11 0.61
CA TYR A 52 5.94 8.89 1.80
C TYR A 52 5.13 10.11 2.23
N GLU A 53 5.18 11.18 1.44
CA GLU A 53 4.37 12.38 1.67
C GLU A 53 2.88 12.07 1.57
N ARG A 54 2.10 12.92 2.21
CA ARG A 54 0.64 12.80 2.20
C ARG A 54 0.10 13.13 0.81
N ILE A 55 -0.86 12.35 0.34
CA ILE A 55 -1.58 12.64 -0.90
C ILE A 55 -2.43 13.90 -0.74
N THR A 56 -2.54 14.66 -1.83
CA THR A 56 -3.34 15.90 -1.85
C THR A 56 -4.83 15.59 -1.96
N GLU A 57 -5.67 16.52 -1.51
CA GLU A 57 -7.13 16.44 -1.67
C GLU A 57 -7.55 16.31 -3.14
N LYS A 58 -6.80 16.94 -4.06
CA LYS A 58 -7.01 16.81 -5.50
C LYS A 58 -6.85 15.36 -5.96
N THR A 59 -5.72 14.74 -5.60
CA THR A 59 -5.44 13.33 -5.94
C THR A 59 -6.48 12.39 -5.32
N PHE A 60 -6.96 12.70 -4.12
CA PHE A 60 -8.00 11.91 -3.46
C PHE A 60 -9.35 12.04 -4.17
N SER A 61 -9.71 13.26 -4.58
CA SER A 61 -10.93 13.53 -5.34
C SER A 61 -10.94 12.86 -6.72
N GLU A 62 -9.79 12.80 -7.40
CA GLU A 62 -9.67 12.16 -8.73
C GLU A 62 -9.79 10.64 -8.68
N ALA A 63 -9.48 10.02 -7.53
CA ALA A 63 -9.50 8.57 -7.36
C ALA A 63 -10.85 8.01 -6.87
N ARG A 64 -11.79 8.88 -6.51
CA ARG A 64 -13.11 8.54 -5.96
C ARG A 64 -14.15 8.36 -7.05
#